data_AF-A0A7X2JCY5-F1
#
_entry.id   AF-A0A7X2JCY5-F1
#
_cell.length_a   1.000
_cell.length_b   1.000
_cell.length_c   1.000
_cell.angle_alpha   90.00
_cell.angle_beta   90.00
_cell.angle_gamma   90.00
#
_symmetry.space_group_name_H-M   'P 1'
#
loop_
_entity.id
_entity.type
_entity.pdbx_description
1 polymer ?
#
loop_
_entity_poly.entity_id
_entity_poly.type
_entity_poly.pdbx_seq_one_letter_code
_entity_poly.pdbx_strand_id
1 'polypeptide(L)' 'MMKKHGKKMIAPVIITILLLLYFIGFAAVVFMLRPPLAVCIFGAVIPLALAGVALGVCIQRIKEIRSGEEDDLSKY' A
#
# COMPACT_ATOMS: atom_id res chain seq x y z
N MET A 1 3.91 26.31 -13.58
CA MET A 1 2.73 25.86 -12.80
C MET A 1 2.93 24.43 -12.26
N MET A 2 4.05 24.18 -11.54
CA MET A 2 4.59 22.82 -11.32
C MET A 2 4.53 22.38 -9.85
N LYS A 3 3.38 22.50 -9.18
CA LYS A 3 3.20 22.05 -7.78
C LYS A 3 1.87 21.34 -7.45
N LYS A 4 1.02 21.01 -8.43
CA LYS A 4 -0.29 20.37 -8.14
C LYS A 4 -0.23 18.84 -8.03
N HIS A 5 0.56 18.17 -8.87
CA HIS A 5 0.65 16.69 -8.88
C HIS A 5 1.38 16.12 -7.65
N GLY A 6 2.41 16.82 -7.15
CA GLY A 6 3.19 16.37 -5.99
C GLY A 6 2.35 16.15 -4.73
N LYS A 7 1.36 17.03 -4.47
CA LYS A 7 0.50 16.92 -3.28
C LYS A 7 -0.49 15.75 -3.36
N LYS A 8 -0.93 15.40 -4.58
CA LYS A 8 -1.85 14.28 -4.82
C LYS A 8 -1.18 12.92 -4.70
N MET A 9 0.11 12.81 -5.06
CA MET A 9 0.91 11.58 -4.90
C MET A 9 1.25 11.26 -3.44
N ILE A 10 1.20 12.24 -2.54
CA ILE A 10 1.49 12.04 -1.11
C ILE A 10 0.46 11.11 -0.45
N ALA A 11 -0.83 11.24 -0.82
CA ALA A 11 -1.90 10.45 -0.22
C ALA A 11 -1.73 8.93 -0.45
N PRO A 12 -1.61 8.42 -1.69
CA PRO A 12 -1.43 6.98 -1.92
C PRO A 12 -0.13 6.46 -1.29
N VAL A 13 0.98 7.22 -1.39
CA VAL A 13 2.27 6.80 -0.84
C VAL A 13 2.25 6.70 0.69
N ILE A 14 1.68 7.69 1.39
CA ILE A 14 1.57 7.65 2.85
C ILE A 14 0.69 6.46 3.28
N ILE A 15 -0.43 6.23 2.61
CA ILE A 15 -1.32 5.11 2.92
C ILE A 15 -0.58 3.78 2.74
N THR A 16 0.17 3.61 1.65
CA THR A 16 0.96 2.39 1.42
C THR A 16 2.04 2.21 2.47
N ILE A 17 2.74 3.27 2.88
CA ILE A 17 3.75 3.20 3.95
C ILE A 17 3.12 2.81 5.29
N LEU A 18 2.00 3.44 5.66
CA LEU A 18 1.28 3.11 6.90
C LEU A 18 0.79 1.65 6.90
N LEU A 19 0.29 1.18 5.76
CA LEU A 19 -0.16 -0.21 5.61
C LEU A 19 1.02 -1.20 5.72
N LEU A 20 2.17 -0.89 5.13
CA LEU A 20 3.38 -1.70 5.26
C LEU A 20 3.86 -1.75 6.72
N LEU A 21 3.88 -0.61 7.41
CA LEU A 21 4.22 -0.56 8.83
C LEU A 21 3.24 -1.39 9.67
N TYR A 22 1.94 -1.32 9.35
CA TYR A 22 0.93 -2.16 9.99
C TYR A 22 1.19 -3.65 9.77
N PHE A 23 1.52 -4.08 8.54
CA PHE A 23 1.83 -5.49 8.26
C PHE A 23 3.11 -5.97 8.96
N ILE A 24 4.14 -5.12 9.04
CA ILE A 24 5.36 -5.42 9.80
C ILE A 24 5.05 -5.55 11.28
N GLY A 25 4.27 -4.62 11.85
CA GLY A 25 3.83 -4.66 13.24
C GLY A 25 2.99 -5.90 13.55
N PHE A 26 2.04 -6.24 12.67
CA PHE A 26 1.24 -7.45 12.77
C PHE A 26 2.12 -8.71 12.75
N ALA A 27 3.04 -8.82 11.80
CA ALA A 27 3.96 -9.94 11.73
C ALA A 27 4.81 -10.04 13.01
N ALA A 28 5.33 -8.91 13.52
CA ALA A 28 6.10 -8.88 14.77
C ALA A 28 5.29 -9.39 15.96
N VAL A 29 4.03 -8.97 16.12
CA VAL A 29 3.13 -9.46 17.18
C VAL A 29 2.86 -10.95 17.02
N VAL A 30 2.61 -11.42 15.79
CA VAL A 30 2.42 -12.86 15.51
C VAL A 30 3.65 -13.66 15.92
N PHE A 31 4.87 -13.21 15.60
CA PHE A 31 6.08 -13.90 16.05
C PHE A 31 6.27 -13.84 17.58
N MET A 32 5.92 -12.73 18.22
CA MET A 32 6.07 -12.55 19.67
C MET A 32 5.17 -13.48 20.48
N LEU A 33 3.97 -13.78 19.98
CA LEU A 33 3.01 -14.69 20.61
C LEU A 33 3.37 -16.18 20.47
N ARG A 34 4.46 -16.50 19.75
CA ARG A 34 4.97 -17.86 19.52
C ARG A 34 3.87 -18.88 19.13
N PRO A 35 3.04 -18.58 18.12
CA PRO A 35 1.95 -19.45 17.70
C PRO A 35 2.50 -20.68 16.94
N PRO A 36 1.66 -21.70 16.71
CA PRO A 36 2.07 -22.87 15.92
C PRO A 36 2.52 -22.48 14.51
N LEU A 37 3.43 -23.27 13.93
CA LEU A 37 4.10 -22.98 12.65
C LEU A 37 3.13 -22.62 11.51
N ALA A 38 1.97 -23.26 11.44
CA ALA A 38 0.94 -22.94 10.45
C ALA A 38 0.51 -21.47 10.52
N VAL A 39 0.27 -20.96 11.73
CA VAL A 39 -0.15 -19.56 11.95
C VAL A 39 0.96 -18.59 11.59
N CYS A 40 2.24 -18.93 11.84
CA CYS A 40 3.37 -18.11 11.37
C CYS A 40 3.43 -18.04 9.84
N ILE A 41 3.21 -19.18 9.16
CA ILE A 41 3.23 -19.23 7.69
C ILE A 41 2.09 -18.39 7.11
N PHE A 42 0.85 -18.62 7.55
CA PHE A 42 -0.29 -17.83 7.07
C PHE A 42 -0.17 -16.36 7.47
N GLY A 43 0.27 -16.09 8.70
CA GLY A 43 0.48 -14.75 9.23
C GLY A 43 1.61 -13.97 8.56
N ALA A 44 2.53 -14.64 7.85
CA ALA A 44 3.55 -13.98 7.04
C ALA A 44 3.16 -13.89 5.57
N VAL A 45 2.64 -14.98 4.98
CA VAL A 45 2.30 -15.07 3.56
C VAL A 45 1.14 -14.14 3.20
N ILE A 46 0.10 -14.08 4.03
CA ILE A 46 -1.08 -13.26 3.73
C ILE A 46 -0.73 -11.76 3.73
N PRO A 47 -0.08 -11.19 4.76
CA PRO A 47 0.33 -9.80 4.73
C PRO A 47 1.32 -9.48 3.62
N LEU A 48 2.21 -10.41 3.26
CA LEU A 48 3.14 -10.23 2.15
C LEU A 48 2.41 -10.11 0.79
N ALA A 49 1.42 -10.98 0.55
CA ALA A 49 0.59 -10.92 -0.65
C ALA A 49 -0.19 -9.60 -0.72
N LEU A 50 -0.79 -9.19 0.41
CA LEU A 50 -1.52 -7.92 0.51
C LEU A 50 -0.59 -6.70 0.33
N ALA A 51 0.64 -6.76 0.84
CA ALA A 51 1.65 -5.73 0.61
C ALA A 51 1.98 -5.58 -0.88
N GLY A 52 2.14 -6.71 -1.60
CA GLY A 52 2.33 -6.72 -3.05
C GLY A 52 1.17 -6.06 -3.81
N VAL A 53 -0.07 -6.40 -3.45
CA VAL A 53 -1.27 -5.78 -4.03
C VAL A 53 -1.31 -4.27 -3.74
N ALA A 54 -1.04 -3.86 -2.49
CA ALA A 54 -1.03 -2.45 -2.11
C ALA A 54 0.02 -1.63 -2.87
N LEU A 55 1.21 -2.21 -3.10
CA LEU A 55 2.24 -1.60 -3.93
C LEU A 55 1.79 -1.49 -5.39
N GLY A 56 1.18 -2.55 -5.95
CA GLY A 56 0.63 -2.52 -7.31
C GLY A 56 -0.40 -1.42 -7.51
N VAL A 57 -1.36 -1.30 -6.58
CA VAL A 57 -2.36 -0.23 -6.58
C VAL A 57 -1.71 1.14 -6.44
N CYS A 58 -0.70 1.29 -5.57
CA CYS A 58 0.02 2.55 -5.43
C CYS A 58 0.73 2.97 -6.72
N ILE A 59 1.40 2.03 -7.40
CA ILE A 59 2.09 2.29 -8.68
C ILE A 59 1.07 2.69 -9.75
N GLN A 60 -0.06 1.97 -9.83
CA GLN A 60 -1.13 2.30 -10.77
C GLN A 60 -1.68 3.71 -10.52
N ARG A 61 -1.96 4.08 -9.26
CA ARG A 61 -2.40 5.44 -8.91
C ARG A 61 -1.37 6.52 -9.23
N ILE A 62 -0.09 6.26 -8.97
CA ILE A 62 0.98 7.19 -9.35
C ILE A 62 1.00 7.36 -10.88
N LYS A 63 0.83 6.26 -11.64
CA LYS A 63 0.79 6.29 -13.10
C LYS A 63 -0.41 7.07 -13.62
N GLU A 64 -1.61 6.87 -13.07
CA GLU A 64 -2.83 7.61 -13.42
C GLU A 64 -2.68 9.13 -13.15
N ILE A 65 -2.18 9.50 -11.95
CA ILE A 65 -1.92 10.91 -11.57
C ILE A 65 -0.90 11.57 -12.50
N ARG A 66 0.11 10.81 -12.95
CA ARG A 66 1.18 11.29 -13.82
C ARG A 66 0.79 11.32 -15.30
N SER A 67 -0.07 10.41 -15.73
CA SER A 67 -0.62 10.34 -17.09
C SER A 67 -1.66 11.42 -17.36
N GLY A 68 -2.19 12.06 -16.29
CA GLY A 68 -3.25 13.06 -16.43
C GLY A 68 -4.63 12.44 -16.66
N GLU A 69 -4.77 11.11 -16.60
CA GLU A 69 -6.05 10.39 -16.69
C GLU A 69 -6.98 10.71 -15.51
N GLU A 70 -6.47 11.30 -14.43
CA GLU A 70 -7.31 11.90 -13.37
C GLU A 70 -8.25 13.00 -13.89
N ASP A 71 -7.92 13.65 -15.02
CA ASP A 71 -8.67 14.81 -15.55
C ASP A 71 -9.90 14.39 -16.40
N ASP A 72 -10.00 13.12 -16.80
CA ASP A 72 -11.14 12.64 -17.61
C ASP A 72 -12.41 12.36 -16.79
N LEU A 73 -12.27 12.06 -15.48
CA LEU A 73 -13.42 11.92 -14.58
C LEU A 73 -13.98 13.28 -14.09
N SER A 74 -13.23 14.38 -14.23
CA SER A 74 -13.75 15.74 -13.98
C SER A 74 -14.58 16.31 -15.12
N LYS A 75 -14.75 15.56 -16.22
CA LYS A 75 -15.62 15.95 -17.34
C LYS A 75 -17.06 15.44 -17.25
N TYR A 76 -17.43 14.79 -16.15
CA TYR A 76 -18.82 14.42 -15.84
C TYR A 76 -19.34 15.20 -14.64
#